data_AF-C6WRI5-F1
#
_entry.id   AF-C6WRI5-F1
#
_cell.length_a   1.000
_cell.length_b   1.000
_cell.length_c   1.000
_cell.angle_alpha   90.00
_cell.angle_beta   90.00
_cell.angle_gamma   90.00
#
_symmetry.space_group_name_H-M   'P 1'
#
loop_
_entity.id
_entity.type
_entity.pdbx_description
1 polymer ?
#
loop_
_entity_poly.entity_id
_entity_poly.type
_entity_poly.pdbx_seq_one_letter_code
_entity_poly.pdbx_strand_id
1 'polypeptide(L)'
;MRNIPVLLTGYRLMVTEEPTLKTREVDGTAEIVTDRDGVNQYVVSLFAKTKGEKGEEIRVTLAADPGDSFEEGDMVELIDAMVSPYSFKNNRGETVSGLAWRAAGLKPRD
;
A
#
# COMPACT_ATOMS: atom_id res chain seq x y z
N MET A 1 16.26 -6.92 3.64
CA MET A 1 15.11 -7.65 4.24
C MET A 1 13.88 -7.34 3.40
N ARG A 2 13.02 -8.31 3.11
CA ARG A 2 11.84 -8.12 2.24
C ARG A 2 10.65 -8.88 2.82
N ASN A 3 9.45 -8.37 2.56
CA ASN A 3 8.16 -9.00 2.88
C ASN A 3 8.05 -9.42 4.36
N ILE A 4 8.44 -8.52 5.27
CA ILE A 4 8.34 -8.74 6.71
C ILE A 4 6.86 -8.64 7.09
N PRO A 5 6.25 -9.67 7.68
CA PRO A 5 4.87 -9.60 8.14
C PRO A 5 4.71 -8.52 9.21
N VAL A 6 3.61 -7.78 9.18
CA VAL A 6 3.28 -6.76 10.19
C VAL A 6 1.93 -7.03 10.83
N LEU A 7 1.88 -6.88 12.15
CA LEU A 7 0.64 -6.95 12.93
C LEU A 7 0.11 -5.54 13.14
N LEU A 8 -1.05 -5.25 12.57
CA LEU A 8 -1.72 -3.94 12.67
C LEU A 8 -2.92 -3.96 13.62
N THR A 9 -3.09 -5.03 14.40
CA THR A 9 -4.12 -5.12 15.43
C THR A 9 -4.02 -3.93 16.38
N GLY A 10 -5.14 -3.23 16.59
CA GLY A 10 -5.21 -2.02 17.41
C GLY A 10 -5.00 -0.70 16.65
N TYR A 11 -4.51 -0.74 15.41
CA TYR A 11 -4.50 0.42 14.52
C TYR A 11 -5.84 0.54 13.80
N ARG A 12 -6.31 1.76 13.59
CA ARG A 12 -7.40 2.14 12.70
C ARG A 12 -6.81 2.50 11.34
N LEU A 13 -7.26 1.84 10.28
CA LEU A 13 -6.88 2.13 8.91
C LEU A 13 -8.12 2.65 8.18
N MET A 14 -8.06 3.88 7.71
CA MET A 14 -9.13 4.54 6.98
C MET A 14 -8.67 4.80 5.55
N VAL A 15 -9.50 4.50 4.56
CA VAL A 15 -9.19 4.80 3.15
C VAL A 15 -9.14 6.32 2.96
N THR A 16 -8.04 6.82 2.39
CA THR A 16 -7.88 8.24 2.00
C THR A 16 -7.79 8.43 0.49
N GLU A 17 -7.38 7.40 -0.24
CA GLU A 17 -7.56 7.31 -1.70
C GLU A 17 -8.03 5.90 -2.03
N GLU A 18 -9.10 5.82 -2.82
CA GLU A 18 -9.73 4.56 -3.24
C GLU A 18 -8.73 3.62 -3.92
N PRO A 19 -8.92 2.30 -3.80
CA PRO A 19 -8.07 1.36 -4.51
C PRO A 19 -8.18 1.53 -6.03
N THR A 20 -7.03 1.65 -6.69
CA THR A 20 -6.96 1.80 -8.16
C THR A 20 -5.89 0.90 -8.75
N LEU A 21 -5.98 0.62 -10.06
CA LEU A 21 -4.92 -0.06 -10.78
C LEU A 21 -3.61 0.71 -10.63
N LYS A 22 -2.57 0.02 -10.16
CA LYS A 22 -1.27 0.63 -9.99
C LYS A 22 -0.63 0.80 -11.36
N THR A 23 -0.35 2.04 -11.73
CA THR A 23 0.38 2.37 -12.95
C THR A 23 1.79 2.85 -12.64
N ARG A 24 2.67 2.75 -13.64
CA ARG A 24 3.99 3.37 -13.66
C ARG A 24 4.20 4.05 -15.00
N GLU A 25 4.99 5.10 -15.03
CA GLU A 25 5.42 5.71 -16.29
C GLU A 25 6.65 4.96 -16.82
N VAL A 26 6.59 4.57 -18.10
CA VAL A 26 7.70 3.99 -18.86
C VAL A 26 7.73 4.72 -20.20
N ASP A 27 8.84 5.40 -20.49
CA ASP A 27 9.04 6.15 -21.74
C ASP A 27 7.87 7.10 -22.10
N GLY A 28 7.33 7.79 -21.09
CA GLY A 28 6.22 8.73 -21.25
C GLY A 28 4.84 8.09 -21.39
N THR A 29 4.73 6.76 -21.26
CA THR A 29 3.47 6.02 -21.31
C THR A 29 3.14 5.42 -19.95
N ALA A 30 1.88 5.53 -19.53
CA ALA A 30 1.39 4.85 -18.32
C ALA A 30 1.18 3.36 -18.61
N GLU A 31 1.93 2.51 -17.93
CA GLU A 31 1.79 1.05 -17.97
C GLU A 31 1.17 0.54 -16.67
N ILE A 32 0.31 -0.48 -16.77
CA ILE A 32 -0.20 -1.22 -15.61
C ILE A 32 0.95 -2.04 -15.01
N VAL A 33 1.14 -1.92 -13.70
CA VAL A 33 2.09 -2.73 -12.95
C VAL A 33 1.49 -4.12 -12.71
N THR A 34 2.20 -5.15 -13.19
CA THR A 34 1.90 -6.55 -12.89
C THR A 34 2.97 -7.17 -12.01
N ASP A 35 2.66 -8.30 -11.37
CA ASP A 35 3.68 -9.16 -10.78
C ASP A 35 4.33 -10.10 -11.82
N ARG A 36 5.08 -11.10 -11.34
CA ARG A 36 5.82 -12.04 -12.19
C ARG A 36 4.92 -13.00 -12.96
N ASP A 37 3.72 -13.25 -12.46
CA ASP A 37 2.73 -14.14 -13.07
C ASP A 37 1.76 -13.34 -13.97
N GLY A 38 1.98 -12.03 -14.12
CA GLY A 38 1.16 -11.15 -14.93
C GLY A 38 -0.09 -10.63 -14.21
N VAL A 39 -0.19 -10.81 -12.89
CA VAL A 39 -1.36 -10.34 -12.12
C VAL A 39 -1.26 -8.85 -11.88
N ASN A 40 -2.30 -8.11 -12.26
CA ASN A 40 -2.41 -6.67 -12.02
C ASN A 40 -2.26 -6.35 -10.53
N GLN A 41 -1.51 -5.31 -10.25
CA GLN A 41 -1.34 -4.80 -8.90
C GLN A 41 -2.22 -3.56 -8.71
N TYR A 42 -2.70 -3.39 -7.49
CA TYR A 42 -3.54 -2.24 -7.13
C TYR A 42 -2.83 -1.43 -6.07
N VAL A 43 -3.27 -0.19 -5.87
CA VAL A 43 -2.76 0.70 -4.85
C VAL A 43 -3.88 1.40 -4.14
N VAL A 44 -3.79 1.49 -2.82
CA VAL A 44 -4.72 2.21 -1.94
C VAL A 44 -3.92 3.07 -0.98
N SER A 45 -4.43 4.25 -0.66
CA SER A 45 -3.85 5.11 0.39
C SER A 45 -4.70 5.00 1.65
N LEU A 46 -4.04 4.75 2.79
CA LEU A 46 -4.69 4.56 4.08
C LEU A 46 -4.11 5.52 5.11
N PHE A 47 -4.95 6.11 5.94
CA PHE A 47 -4.53 6.79 7.15
C PHE A 47 -4.51 5.79 8.31
N ALA A 48 -3.31 5.47 8.80
CA ALA A 48 -3.09 4.56 9.92
C ALA A 48 -2.95 5.33 11.23
N LYS A 49 -3.72 4.96 12.25
CA LYS A 49 -3.68 5.64 13.56
C LYS A 49 -4.00 4.70 14.71
N THR A 50 -3.29 4.86 15.82
CA THR A 50 -3.65 4.28 17.11
C THR A 50 -4.00 5.37 18.13
N LYS A 51 -4.65 4.98 19.23
CA LYS A 51 -5.11 5.92 20.26
C LYS A 51 -3.91 6.58 20.95
N GLY A 52 -3.92 7.90 21.04
CA GLY A 52 -2.88 8.67 21.73
C GLY A 52 -1.64 8.98 20.89
N GLU A 53 -1.58 8.49 19.65
CA GLU A 53 -0.48 8.75 18.72
C GLU A 53 -0.94 9.59 17.52
N LYS A 54 0.02 10.28 16.89
CA LYS A 54 -0.21 10.89 15.58
C LYS A 54 -0.35 9.77 14.55
N GLY A 55 -1.29 9.93 13.63
CA GLY A 55 -1.43 9.00 12.51
C GLY A 55 -0.47 9.34 11.37
N GLU A 56 -0.33 8.39 10.46
CA GLU A 56 0.50 8.50 9.26
C GLU A 56 -0.27 7.97 8.05
N GLU A 57 -0.06 8.60 6.90
CA GLU A 57 -0.57 8.09 5.63
C GLU A 57 0.40 7.06 5.06
N ILE A 58 -0.13 5.89 4.70
CA ILE A 58 0.62 4.81 4.07
C ILE A 58 0.01 4.48 2.72
N ARG A 59 0.86 4.29 1.71
CA ARG A 59 0.46 3.81 0.39
C ARG A 59 0.76 2.33 0.26
N VAL A 60 -0.28 1.51 0.08
CA VAL A 60 -0.19 0.05 0.11
C VAL A 60 -0.41 -0.51 -1.28
N THR A 61 0.49 -1.38 -1.74
CA THR A 61 0.27 -2.17 -2.96
C THR A 61 -0.52 -3.43 -2.63
N LEU A 62 -1.65 -3.66 -3.29
CA LEU A 62 -2.46 -4.86 -3.12
C LEU A 62 -2.12 -5.87 -4.22
N ALA A 63 -2.02 -7.14 -3.81
CA ALA A 63 -1.66 -8.24 -4.70
C ALA A 63 -2.81 -8.72 -5.60
N ALA A 64 -4.05 -8.44 -5.19
CA ALA A 64 -5.27 -8.82 -5.89
C ALA A 64 -6.23 -7.62 -5.96
N ASP A 65 -7.21 -7.72 -6.84
CA ASP A 65 -8.30 -6.77 -6.96
C ASP A 65 -9.10 -6.73 -5.64
N PRO A 66 -9.20 -5.57 -4.97
CA PRO A 66 -10.02 -5.44 -3.76
C PRO A 66 -11.53 -5.37 -4.04
N GLY A 67 -11.94 -5.22 -5.31
CA GLY A 67 -13.32 -4.99 -5.72
C GLY A 67 -13.77 -3.53 -5.53
N ASP A 68 -14.99 -3.25 -5.97
CA ASP A 68 -15.56 -1.89 -6.04
C ASP A 68 -16.22 -1.41 -4.72
N SER A 69 -15.94 -2.07 -3.59
CA SER A 69 -16.68 -1.86 -2.33
C SER A 69 -15.95 -0.99 -1.30
N PHE A 70 -14.91 -0.25 -1.70
CA PHE A 70 -14.10 0.55 -0.78
C PHE A 70 -13.98 1.99 -1.27
N GLU A 71 -14.61 2.90 -0.53
CA GLU A 71 -14.64 4.34 -0.81
C GLU A 71 -13.78 5.13 0.19
N GLU A 72 -13.49 6.39 -0.11
CA GLU A 72 -12.82 7.29 0.85
C GLU A 72 -13.61 7.37 2.17
N GLY A 73 -12.91 7.23 3.30
CA GLY A 73 -13.50 7.24 4.63
C GLY A 73 -13.82 5.84 5.18
N ASP A 74 -13.81 4.79 4.34
CA ASP A 74 -14.08 3.44 4.80
C ASP A 74 -13.01 2.93 5.77
N MET A 75 -13.45 2.21 6.80
CA MET A 75 -12.59 1.56 7.76
C MET A 75 -12.27 0.15 7.29
N VAL A 76 -10.98 -0.18 7.18
CA VAL A 76 -10.52 -1.45 6.61
C VAL A 76 -9.47 -2.15 7.47
N GLU A 77 -9.23 -3.42 7.16
CA GLU A 77 -8.06 -4.17 7.58
C GLU A 77 -7.31 -4.68 6.35
N LEU A 78 -5.97 -4.73 6.45
CA LEU A 78 -5.10 -5.32 5.44
C LEU A 78 -5.00 -6.84 5.66
N ILE A 79 -5.21 -7.62 4.61
CA ILE A 79 -5.00 -9.08 4.63
C ILE A 79 -3.53 -9.36 4.34
N ASP A 80 -2.86 -10.14 5.20
CA ASP A 80 -1.44 -10.51 5.08
C ASP A 80 -0.52 -9.32 4.81
N ALA A 81 -0.62 -8.29 5.65
CA ALA A 81 0.17 -7.07 5.54
C ALA A 81 1.67 -7.36 5.69
N MET A 82 2.47 -6.76 4.82
CA MET A 82 3.92 -6.91 4.78
C MET A 82 4.61 -5.58 4.48
N VAL A 83 5.83 -5.43 4.99
CA VAL A 83 6.70 -4.30 4.66
C VAL A 83 8.06 -4.76 4.13
N SER A 84 8.59 -4.01 3.18
CA SER A 84 9.96 -4.15 2.70
C SER A 84 10.69 -2.83 2.87
N PRO A 85 11.67 -2.74 3.79
CA PRO A 85 12.56 -1.59 3.84
C PRO A 85 13.35 -1.47 2.55
N TYR A 86 13.46 -0.25 2.03
CA TYR A 86 14.33 0.08 0.90
C TYR A 86 15.26 1.21 1.25
N SER A 87 16.42 1.22 0.60
CA SER A 87 17.37 2.32 0.61
C SER A 87 18.12 2.33 -0.72
N PHE A 88 18.16 3.48 -1.40
CA PHE A 88 18.87 3.65 -2.66
C PHE A 88 19.39 5.09 -2.81
N LYS A 89 20.29 5.29 -3.77
CA LYS A 89 20.78 6.60 -4.17
C LYS A 89 19.92 7.14 -5.31
N ASN A 90 19.32 8.32 -5.14
CA ASN A 90 18.60 8.97 -6.23
C ASN A 90 19.57 9.65 -7.21
N ASN A 91 19.03 10.24 -8.29
CA ASN A 91 19.82 10.91 -9.32
C ASN A 91 20.60 12.14 -8.82
N ARG A 92 20.32 12.63 -7.61
CA ARG A 92 21.03 13.72 -6.93
C ARG A 92 22.12 13.22 -5.96
N GLY A 93 22.33 11.90 -5.86
CA GLY A 93 23.30 11.30 -4.93
C GLY A 93 22.81 11.22 -3.47
N GLU A 94 21.56 11.59 -3.20
CA GLU A 94 20.95 11.53 -1.87
C GLU A 94 20.52 10.10 -1.55
N THR A 95 20.67 9.70 -0.28
CA THR A 95 20.11 8.42 0.18
C THR A 95 18.62 8.61 0.45
N VAL A 96 17.79 7.89 -0.33
CA VAL A 96 16.36 7.77 -0.09
C VAL A 96 16.11 6.43 0.57
N SER A 97 15.43 6.45 1.71
CA SER A 97 15.05 5.25 2.45
C SER A 97 13.58 5.32 2.84
N GLY A 98 12.94 4.16 2.97
CA GLY A 98 11.54 4.09 3.36
C GLY A 98 11.03 2.65 3.50
N LEU A 99 9.72 2.52 3.67
CA LEU A 99 9.02 1.24 3.74
C LEU A 99 8.09 1.12 2.53
N ALA A 100 8.22 0.02 1.80
CA ALA A 100 7.24 -0.37 0.80
C ALA A 100 6.21 -1.30 1.45
N TRP A 101 4.95 -0.85 1.51
CA TRP A 101 3.84 -1.61 2.08
C TRP A 101 3.15 -2.47 1.02
N ARG A 102 2.81 -3.71 1.39
CA ARG A 102 2.06 -4.66 0.57
C ARG A 102 1.01 -5.38 1.41
N ALA A 103 -0.09 -5.76 0.80
CA ALA A 103 -1.07 -6.67 1.37
C ALA A 103 -1.63 -7.60 0.28
N ALA A 104 -2.20 -8.73 0.67
CA ALA A 104 -2.93 -9.61 -0.25
C ALA A 104 -4.23 -8.94 -0.74
N GLY A 105 -4.90 -8.19 0.13
CA GLY A 105 -6.14 -7.46 -0.19
C GLY A 105 -6.65 -6.64 0.99
N LEU A 106 -7.89 -6.19 0.87
CA LEU A 106 -8.63 -5.44 1.89
C LEU A 106 -9.82 -6.26 2.39
N LYS A 107 -10.22 -6.01 3.63
CA LYS A 107 -11.55 -6.38 4.12
C LYS A 107 -12.15 -5.22 4.92
N PRO A 108 -13.48 -5.08 4.96
CA PRO A 108 -14.13 -4.14 5.85
C PRO A 108 -13.72 -4.41 7.30
N ARG A 109 -13.61 -3.33 8.08
CA ARG A 109 -13.41 -3.42 9.52
C ARG A 109 -14.78 -3.38 10.21
N ASP A 110 -15.06 -4.41 11.01
CA ASP A 110 -16.23 -4.46 11.89
C ASP A 110 -16.18 -3.43 13.04
#